data_AF-A0ABD0Q4D1-F1
#
_entry.id   AF-A0ABD0Q4D1-F1
#
_cell.length_a   1.000
_cell.length_b   1.000
_cell.length_c   1.000
_cell.angle_alpha   90.00
_cell.angle_beta   90.00
_cell.angle_gamma   90.00
#
_symmetry.space_group_name_H-M   'P 1'
#
loop_
_entity.id
_entity.type
_entity.pdbx_description
1 polymer ?
#
loop_
_entity_poly.entity_id
_entity_poly.type
_entity_poly.pdbx_seq_one_letter_code
_entity_poly.pdbx_strand_id
1 'polypeptide(L)' 'NGVCGCEKGFTEVMTSHGFLDYCTRTPGLDHKKADVKTTAGRLRPEHARNKNHIKDWALQPLGP' A
#
# COMPACT_ATOMS: atom_id res chain seq x y z
N ASN A 1 18.58 7.57 30.07
CA ASN A 1 18.61 7.36 28.60
C ASN A 1 17.20 7.18 28.09
N GLY A 2 16.51 8.30 27.82
CA GLY A 2 15.23 8.25 27.11
C GLY A 2 15.52 8.22 25.60
N VAL A 3 14.85 7.34 24.88
CA VAL A 3 14.83 7.36 23.41
C VAL A 3 14.19 8.69 23.01
N CYS A 4 14.86 9.50 22.19
CA CYS A 4 14.24 10.68 21.62
C CYS A 4 13.08 10.20 20.73
N GLY A 5 11.88 10.70 21.00
CA GLY A 5 10.69 10.41 20.20
C GLY A 5 10.39 11.54 19.23
N CYS A 6 9.50 11.27 18.28
CA CYS A 6 9.03 12.30 17.36
C CYS A 6 7.99 13.23 18.02
N GLU A 7 7.89 14.46 17.52
CA GLU A 7 6.84 15.39 17.94
C GLU A 7 5.44 14.89 17.54
N LYS A 8 4.40 15.41 18.22
CA LYS A 8 3.02 15.05 17.93
C LYS A 8 2.68 15.35 16.45
N GLY A 9 2.16 14.35 15.74
CA GLY A 9 1.83 14.46 14.31
C GLY A 9 2.94 14.01 13.38
N PHE A 10 3.99 13.38 13.92
CA PHE A 10 5.00 12.65 13.17
C PHE A 10 4.99 11.18 13.56
N THR A 11 5.33 10.34 12.58
CA THR A 11 5.48 8.90 12.73
C THR A 11 6.97 8.57 12.81
N GLU A 12 7.36 7.75 13.79
CA GLU A 12 8.71 7.27 14.01
C GLU A 12 9.06 6.16 13.01
N VAL A 13 10.15 6.36 12.26
CA VAL A 13 10.75 5.32 11.41
C VAL A 13 11.95 4.74 12.14
N MET A 14 11.93 3.44 12.39
CA MET A 14 12.97 2.74 13.16
C MET A 14 14.02 2.12 12.24
N THR A 15 15.28 2.18 12.66
CA THR A 15 16.38 1.42 12.06
C THR A 15 16.19 -0.08 12.30
N SER A 16 16.89 -0.92 11.53
CA SER A 16 16.96 -2.37 11.76
C SER A 16 17.52 -2.74 13.13
N HIS A 17 18.32 -1.86 13.74
CA HIS A 17 18.93 -2.02 15.06
C HIS A 17 18.01 -1.57 16.21
N GLY A 18 16.81 -1.07 15.92
CA GLY A 18 15.82 -0.72 16.93
C GLY A 18 16.00 0.68 17.54
N PHE A 19 16.76 1.56 16.90
CA PHE A 19 16.85 2.99 17.24
C PHE A 19 16.02 3.84 16.29
N LEU A 20 15.59 5.02 16.73
CA LEU A 20 14.91 6.01 15.88
C LEU A 20 15.86 6.44 14.75
N ASP A 21 15.42 6.29 13.50
CA ASP A 21 16.14 6.75 12.31
C ASP A 21 15.74 8.21 11.99
N TYR A 22 14.46 8.41 11.68
CA TYR A 22 13.91 9.72 11.39
C TYR A 22 12.40 9.79 11.65
N CYS A 23 11.90 11.02 11.73
CA CYS A 23 10.48 11.33 11.84
C CYS A 23 9.92 11.69 10.46
N THR A 24 8.79 11.09 10.08
CA THR A 24 8.03 11.52 8.90
C THR A 24 6.69 12.11 9.31
N ARG A 25 6.19 13.12 8.62
CA ARG A 25 4.92 13.76 9.00
C ARG A 25 3.80 12.75 8.83
N THR A 26 3.01 12.53 9.89
CA THR A 26 1.87 11.61 9.83
C THR A 26 0.92 12.13 8.74
N PRO A 27 0.62 11.34 7.71
CA PRO A 27 -0.33 11.76 6.69
C PRO A 27 -1.70 11.95 7.36
N GLY A 28 -2.24 13.16 7.29
CA GLY A 28 -3.59 13.48 7.75
C GLY A 28 -4.68 12.79 6.93
N LEU A 29 -5.90 12.84 7.46
CA LEU A 29 -7.10 12.20 6.89
C LEU A 29 -7.44 12.68 5.45
N ASP A 30 -6.97 13.87 5.07
CA ASP A 30 -7.37 14.55 3.83
C ASP A 30 -6.40 14.33 2.64
N HIS A 31 -5.27 13.65 2.85
CA HIS A 31 -4.33 13.43 1.75
C HIS A 31 -4.68 12.12 1.06
N LYS A 32 -5.52 12.21 0.02
CA LYS A 32 -5.81 11.18 -1.01
C LYS A 32 -5.13 9.84 -0.71
N LYS A 33 -5.69 9.08 0.23
CA LYS A 33 -5.12 7.80 0.63
C LYS A 33 -5.18 6.89 -0.59
N ALA A 34 -4.04 6.38 -1.02
CA ALA A 34 -4.02 5.40 -2.10
C ALA A 34 -4.92 4.23 -1.72
N ASP A 35 -5.70 3.73 -2.69
CA ASP A 35 -6.45 2.49 -2.52
C ASP A 35 -5.45 1.36 -2.27
N VAL A 36 -5.33 0.93 -1.01
CA VAL A 36 -4.47 -0.19 -0.66
C VAL A 36 -5.22 -1.45 -1.05
N LYS A 37 -4.90 -1.98 -2.23
CA LYS A 37 -5.42 -3.28 -2.68
C LYS A 37 -4.95 -4.34 -1.70
N THR A 38 -5.83 -4.71 -0.77
CA THR A 38 -5.55 -5.75 0.21
C THR A 38 -5.86 -7.08 -0.47
N THR A 39 -4.83 -7.78 -0.95
CA THR A 39 -4.94 -9.18 -1.38
C THR A 39 -5.02 -10.09 -0.17
N ALA A 40 -5.93 -9.83 0.77
CA ALA A 40 -6.32 -10.84 1.75
C ALA A 40 -7.07 -11.91 0.96
N GLY A 41 -6.53 -13.13 0.99
CA GLY A 41 -6.97 -14.27 0.18
C GLY A 41 -8.45 -14.61 0.33
N ARG A 42 -9.31 -13.88 -0.38
CA ARG A 42 -10.58 -14.43 -0.83
C ARG A 42 -10.22 -15.43 -1.91
N LEU A 43 -9.98 -16.68 -1.48
CA LEU A 43 -10.21 -17.83 -2.36
C LEU A 43 -11.49 -17.53 -3.11
N ARG A 44 -11.37 -17.30 -4.42
CA ARG A 44 -12.51 -16.99 -5.25
C ARG A 44 -13.52 -18.12 -5.00
N PRO A 45 -14.75 -17.85 -4.55
CA PRO A 45 -15.82 -18.80 -4.78
C PRO A 45 -15.91 -18.89 -6.30
N GLU A 46 -15.36 -19.98 -6.81
CA GLU A 46 -15.70 -20.65 -8.04
C GLU A 46 -16.63 -19.84 -8.94
N HIS A 47 -16.05 -19.24 -9.99
CA HIS A 47 -16.63 -19.14 -11.32
C HIS A 47 -18.17 -19.04 -11.41
N ALA A 48 -18.81 -18.15 -10.66
CA ALA A 48 -20.21 -17.82 -10.86
C ALA A 48 -20.33 -16.76 -11.98
N ARG A 49 -20.17 -17.27 -13.21
CA ARG A 49 -20.92 -16.84 -14.39
C ARG A 49 -20.95 -15.33 -14.68
N ASN A 50 -19.86 -14.80 -15.22
CA ASN A 50 -19.93 -13.67 -16.17
C ASN A 50 -19.03 -13.94 -17.39
N LYS A 51 -19.43 -14.95 -18.16
CA LYS A 51 -19.08 -15.05 -19.58
C LYS A 51 -19.54 -13.74 -20.23
N ASN A 52 -18.64 -12.76 -20.39
CA ASN A 52 -18.67 -11.63 -21.35
C ASN A 52 -17.89 -10.37 -20.92
N HIS A 53 -16.74 -10.43 -20.24
CA HIS A 53 -15.90 -9.22 -20.08
C HIS A 53 -14.39 -9.42 -19.99
N ILE A 54 -13.88 -10.51 -20.58
CA ILE A 54 -12.44 -10.68 -20.81
C ILE A 54 -12.20 -10.50 -22.32
N LYS A 55 -12.21 -9.26 -22.78
CA LYS A 55 -11.74 -8.92 -24.14
C LYS A 55 -10.66 -7.83 -24.19
N ASP A 56 -10.43 -7.08 -23.12
CA ASP A 56 -9.57 -5.87 -23.20
C ASP A 56 -8.30 -5.91 -22.32
N TRP A 57 -7.63 -7.08 -22.22
CA TRP A 57 -6.30 -7.17 -21.58
C TRP A 57 -5.23 -7.77 -22.50
N ALA A 58 -5.34 -7.56 -23.81
CA ALA A 58 -4.24 -7.83 -24.72
C ALA A 58 -3.33 -6.59 -24.78
N LEU A 59 -2.21 -6.61 -24.05
CA LEU A 59 -1.12 -5.67 -24.27
C LEU A 59 -0.61 -5.88 -25.70
N GLN A 60 -0.81 -4.88 -26.57
CA GLN A 60 -0.24 -4.90 -27.91
C GLN A 60 1.28 -4.67 -27.78
N PRO A 61 2.12 -5.59 -28.32
CA PRO A 61 3.54 -5.34 -28.39
C PRO A 61 3.77 -4.12 -29.29
N LEU A 62 4.42 -3.09 -28.76
CA LEU A 62 5.04 -2.08 -29.62
C LEU A 62 6.24 -2.77 -30.28
N GLY A 63 6.29 -2.72 -31.62
CA GLY A 63 7.35 -3.31 -32.43
C GLY A 63 8.75 -2.74 -32.14
N PRO A 64 9.80 -3.25 -32.82
CA PRO A 64 11.20 -3.07 -32.42
C PRO A 64 11.65 -1.61 -32.32
#